data_AF-A0A8J3ZK38-F1
#
_entry.id   AF-A0A8J3ZK38-F1
#
_cell.length_a   1.000
_cell.length_b   1.000
_cell.length_c   1.000
_cell.angle_alpha   90.00
_cell.angle_beta   90.00
_cell.angle_gamma   90.00
#
_symmetry.space_group_name_H-M   'P 1'
#
loop_
_entity.id
_entity.type
_entity.pdbx_description
1 polymer ?
#
loop_
_entity_poly.entity_id
_entity_poly.type
_entity_poly.pdbx_seq_one_letter_code
_entity_poly.pdbx_strand_id
1 'polypeptide(L)'
;MSFEVSPQALRQGAAALTELAGEVRADLVRAYHVVAPPRAANREWAATMANDAAVGSVDATLAGLAAGCRRLADALVTAALEYEKTDENAGRRLTR
;
A
#
# COMPACT_ATOMS: atom_id res chain seq x y z
N MET A 1 9.05 -32.06 0.08
CA MET A 1 9.58 -30.90 -0.65
C MET A 1 9.42 -29.70 0.28
N SER A 2 10.52 -29.24 0.90
CA SER A 2 10.51 -28.07 1.79
C SER A 2 10.70 -26.84 0.93
N PHE A 3 9.69 -25.98 0.82
CA PHE A 3 9.91 -24.63 0.30
C PHE A 3 10.64 -23.87 1.40
N GLU A 4 11.95 -23.65 1.23
CA GLU A 4 12.69 -22.72 2.09
C GLU A 4 12.16 -21.31 1.83
N VAL A 5 11.23 -20.87 2.66
CA VAL A 5 10.72 -19.51 2.61
C VAL A 5 11.79 -18.61 3.19
N SER A 6 12.37 -17.75 2.36
CA SER A 6 13.36 -16.76 2.79
C SER A 6 12.68 -15.59 3.52
N PRO A 7 12.94 -15.36 4.82
CA PRO A 7 12.41 -14.19 5.54
C PRO A 7 12.88 -12.87 4.92
N GLN A 8 14.07 -12.86 4.31
CA GLN A 8 14.58 -11.71 3.58
C GLN A 8 13.72 -11.38 2.35
N ALA A 9 13.29 -12.37 1.58
CA ALA A 9 12.41 -12.17 0.44
C ALA A 9 11.03 -11.61 0.88
N LEU A 10 10.50 -12.08 2.02
CA LEU A 10 9.26 -11.55 2.59
C LEU A 10 9.41 -10.07 3.00
N ARG A 11 10.51 -9.71 3.66
CA ARG A 11 10.81 -8.32 4.04
C ARG A 11 11.00 -7.41 2.82
N GLN A 12 11.65 -7.89 1.77
CA GLN A 12 11.77 -7.17 0.50
C GLN A 12 10.41 -6.93 -0.16
N GLY A 13 9.55 -7.96 -0.20
CA GLY A 13 8.18 -7.82 -0.69
C GLY A 13 7.35 -6.81 0.11
N ALA A 14 7.50 -6.80 1.44
CA ALA A 14 6.84 -5.83 2.31
C ALA A 14 7.30 -4.39 2.04
N ALA A 15 8.59 -4.18 1.82
CA ALA A 15 9.15 -2.87 1.47
C ALA A 15 8.58 -2.38 0.12
N ALA A 16 8.57 -3.24 -0.90
CA ALA A 16 8.03 -2.91 -2.23
C ALA A 16 6.53 -2.54 -2.18
N LEU A 17 5.73 -3.26 -1.38
CA LEU A 17 4.32 -2.93 -1.18
C LEU A 17 4.11 -1.60 -0.45
N THR A 18 5.01 -1.26 0.47
CA THR A 18 4.97 0.02 1.19
C THR A 18 5.29 1.19 0.27
N GLU A 19 6.29 1.02 -0.60
CA GLU A 19 6.67 2.00 -1.63
C GLU A 19 5.52 2.21 -2.64
N LEU A 20 4.95 1.12 -3.18
CA LEU A 20 3.80 1.16 -4.07
C LEU A 20 2.60 1.90 -3.44
N ALA A 21 2.35 1.68 -2.14
CA ALA A 21 1.29 2.39 -1.42
C ALA A 21 1.53 3.91 -1.33
N GLY A 22 2.78 4.35 -1.36
CA GLY A 22 3.18 5.75 -1.42
C GLY A 22 2.97 6.36 -2.80
N GLU A 23 3.42 5.67 -3.84
CA GLU A 23 3.32 6.11 -5.24
C GLU A 23 1.86 6.30 -5.68
N VAL A 24 1.00 5.30 -5.42
CA VAL A 24 -0.44 5.31 -5.76
C VAL A 24 -1.16 6.56 -5.25
N ARG A 25 -0.73 7.11 -4.10
CA ARG A 25 -1.35 8.30 -3.50
C ARG A 25 -0.82 9.62 -4.07
N ALA A 26 0.44 9.63 -4.54
CA ALA A 26 1.12 10.85 -4.97
C ALA A 26 0.68 11.31 -6.37
N ASP A 27 0.38 10.37 -7.27
CA ASP A 27 0.19 10.69 -8.69
C ASP A 27 -1.16 11.33 -9.02
N LEU A 28 -2.26 10.82 -8.45
CA LEU A 28 -3.58 11.23 -8.92
C LEU A 28 -4.04 12.58 -8.37
N VAL A 29 -3.82 12.82 -7.07
CA VAL A 29 -4.16 14.10 -6.42
C VAL A 29 -3.38 15.24 -7.07
N ARG A 30 -2.08 15.02 -7.35
CA ARG A 30 -1.21 16.03 -7.95
C ARG A 30 -1.57 16.29 -9.41
N ALA A 31 -1.77 15.26 -10.22
CA ALA A 31 -2.13 15.41 -11.63
C ALA A 31 -3.48 16.13 -11.81
N TYR A 32 -4.47 15.80 -10.98
CA TYR A 32 -5.77 16.45 -11.05
C TYR A 32 -5.71 17.95 -10.71
N HIS A 33 -5.04 18.31 -9.61
CA HIS A 33 -4.96 19.71 -9.18
C HIS A 33 -4.09 20.59 -10.08
N VAL A 34 -3.17 20.03 -10.86
CA VAL A 34 -2.33 20.77 -11.81
C VAL A 34 -3.12 21.28 -13.03
N VAL A 35 -4.12 20.53 -13.49
CA VAL A 35 -4.83 20.81 -14.76
C VAL A 35 -6.23 21.42 -14.53
N ALA A 36 -6.76 21.31 -13.31
CA ALA A 36 -8.11 21.81 -13.00
C ALA A 36 -8.18 23.35 -13.09
N PRO A 37 -9.14 23.91 -13.85
CA PRO A 37 -9.44 25.34 -13.84
C PRO A 37 -9.79 25.84 -12.42
N PRO A 38 -9.74 27.15 -12.14
CA PRO A 38 -10.03 27.69 -10.81
C PRO A 38 -11.44 27.30 -10.32
N ARG A 39 -11.53 26.24 -9.51
CA ARG A 39 -12.80 25.65 -9.05
C ARG A 39 -13.61 26.60 -8.16
N ALA A 40 -12.91 27.50 -7.46
CA ALA A 40 -13.53 28.52 -6.60
C ALA A 40 -14.43 29.48 -7.38
N ALA A 41 -14.17 29.70 -8.68
CA ALA A 41 -14.97 30.60 -9.51
C ALA A 41 -16.27 29.97 -10.05
N ASN A 42 -16.39 28.63 -10.04
CA ASN A 42 -17.47 27.89 -10.73
C ASN A 42 -18.07 26.77 -9.87
N ARG A 43 -18.08 26.94 -8.54
CA ARG A 43 -18.44 25.87 -7.58
C ARG A 43 -19.86 25.34 -7.76
N GLU A 44 -20.80 26.19 -8.18
CA GLU A 44 -22.21 25.84 -8.33
C GLU A 44 -22.56 25.18 -9.67
N TRP A 45 -21.60 25.13 -10.61
CA TRP A 45 -21.84 24.52 -11.91
C TRP A 45 -21.98 23.00 -11.74
N ALA A 46 -23.02 22.42 -12.35
CA ALA A 46 -23.27 20.98 -12.32
C ALA A 46 -22.05 20.17 -12.79
N ALA A 47 -21.33 20.65 -13.80
CA ALA A 47 -20.10 20.03 -14.28
C ALA A 47 -18.97 20.05 -13.24
N THR A 48 -18.83 21.13 -12.47
CA THR A 48 -17.85 21.24 -11.38
C THR A 48 -18.19 20.25 -10.27
N MET A 49 -19.45 20.19 -9.83
CA MET A 49 -19.88 19.25 -8.78
C MET A 49 -19.71 17.78 -9.19
N ALA A 50 -20.04 17.43 -10.44
CA ALA A 50 -19.86 16.08 -10.95
C ALA A 50 -18.36 15.68 -10.99
N ASN A 51 -17.50 16.63 -11.37
CA ASN A 51 -16.05 16.44 -11.37
C ASN A 51 -15.51 16.29 -9.93
N ASP A 52 -15.97 17.12 -8.98
CA ASP A 52 -15.61 17.01 -7.56
C ASP A 52 -15.99 15.64 -6.98
N ALA A 53 -17.20 15.15 -7.29
CA ALA A 53 -17.65 13.82 -6.88
C ALA A 53 -16.80 12.71 -7.50
N ALA A 54 -16.46 12.81 -8.79
CA ALA A 54 -15.60 11.84 -9.46
C ALA A 54 -14.20 11.81 -8.83
N VAL A 55 -13.59 12.98 -8.58
CA VAL A 55 -12.27 13.09 -7.95
C VAL A 55 -12.27 12.54 -6.54
N GLY A 56 -13.29 12.86 -5.75
CA GLY A 56 -13.46 12.31 -4.41
C GLY A 56 -13.60 10.78 -4.42
N SER A 57 -14.32 10.23 -5.39
CA SER A 57 -14.44 8.78 -5.57
C SER A 57 -13.09 8.13 -5.91
N VAL A 58 -12.32 8.72 -6.83
CA VAL A 58 -11.03 8.17 -7.21
C VAL A 58 -10.03 8.27 -6.05
N ASP A 59 -9.98 9.38 -5.33
CA ASP A 59 -9.14 9.53 -4.13
C ASP A 59 -9.47 8.47 -3.07
N ALA A 60 -10.76 8.23 -2.80
CA ALA A 60 -11.19 7.18 -1.88
C ALA A 60 -10.77 5.78 -2.35
N THR A 61 -10.88 5.47 -3.65
CA THR A 61 -10.43 4.20 -4.22
C THR A 61 -8.92 4.01 -4.06
N LEU A 62 -8.13 5.03 -4.38
CA LEU A 62 -6.66 4.97 -4.26
C LEU A 62 -6.22 4.85 -2.79
N ALA A 63 -6.88 5.56 -1.89
CA ALA A 63 -6.65 5.42 -0.45
C ALA A 63 -6.92 3.98 0.02
N GLY A 64 -8.00 3.36 -0.48
CA GLY A 64 -8.33 1.95 -0.24
C GLY A 64 -7.26 0.99 -0.75
N LEU A 65 -6.77 1.20 -1.98
CA LEU A 65 -5.70 0.39 -2.58
C LEU A 65 -4.38 0.51 -1.79
N ALA A 66 -3.98 1.73 -1.45
CA ALA A 66 -2.79 1.98 -0.64
C ALA A 66 -2.89 1.33 0.75
N ALA A 67 -4.08 1.37 1.36
CA ALA A 67 -4.33 0.66 2.62
C ALA A 67 -4.25 -0.86 2.45
N GLY A 68 -4.72 -1.41 1.34
CA GLY A 68 -4.57 -2.82 1.00
C GLY A 68 -3.11 -3.25 0.88
N CYS A 69 -2.29 -2.46 0.17
CA CYS A 69 -0.86 -2.72 0.03
C CYS A 69 -0.14 -2.72 1.39
N ARG A 70 -0.46 -1.76 2.28
CA ARG A 70 0.09 -1.72 3.64
C ARG A 70 -0.28 -2.96 4.47
N ARG A 71 -1.56 -3.38 4.44
CA ARG A 71 -1.98 -4.61 5.14
C ARG A 71 -1.25 -5.85 4.65
N LEU A 72 -1.00 -5.96 3.35
CA LEU A 72 -0.22 -7.07 2.78
C LEU A 72 1.25 -6.99 3.23
N ALA A 73 1.84 -5.80 3.25
CA ALA A 73 3.20 -5.59 3.77
C ALA A 73 3.32 -6.05 5.23
N ASP A 74 2.38 -5.65 6.09
CA ASP A 74 2.33 -6.04 7.49
C ASP A 74 2.22 -7.57 7.66
N ALA A 75 1.41 -8.22 6.81
CA ALA A 75 1.26 -9.67 6.81
C ALA A 75 2.57 -10.39 6.41
N LEU A 76 3.30 -9.87 5.41
CA LEU A 76 4.61 -10.40 5.02
C LEU A 76 5.66 -10.24 6.13
N VAL A 77 5.68 -9.10 6.82
CA VAL A 77 6.57 -8.89 7.98
C VAL A 77 6.23 -9.87 9.10
N THR A 78 4.95 -10.03 9.40
CA THR A 78 4.48 -10.99 10.42
C THR A 78 4.91 -12.41 10.08
N ALA A 79 4.74 -12.82 8.81
CA ALA A 79 5.18 -14.14 8.34
C ALA A 79 6.70 -14.30 8.48
N ALA A 80 7.50 -13.29 8.12
CA ALA A 80 8.96 -13.34 8.26
C ALA A 80 9.39 -13.55 9.71
N LEU A 81 8.76 -12.85 10.66
CA LEU A 81 9.04 -12.98 12.08
C LEU A 81 8.70 -14.38 12.62
N GLU A 82 7.58 -14.96 12.19
CA GLU A 82 7.19 -16.32 12.60
C GLU A 82 8.13 -17.39 12.03
N TYR A 83 8.63 -17.21 10.80
CA TYR A 83 9.66 -18.08 10.24
C TYR A 83 10.97 -18.01 11.05
N GLU A 84 11.49 -16.81 11.30
CA GLU A 84 12.72 -16.60 12.08
C GLU A 84 12.62 -17.22 13.49
N LYS A 85 11.48 -17.05 14.16
CA LYS A 85 11.22 -17.65 15.48
C LYS A 85 11.16 -19.17 15.44
N THR A 86 10.61 -19.74 14.36
CA THR A 86 10.53 -21.20 14.19
C THR A 86 11.92 -21.80 13.96
N ASP A 87 12.74 -21.16 13.14
CA ASP A 87 14.12 -21.57 12.86
C ASP A 87 15.00 -21.49 14.11
N GLU A 88 14.90 -20.41 14.89
CA GLU A 88 15.63 -20.29 16.16
C GLU A 88 15.29 -21.43 17.13
N ASN A 89 14.01 -21.79 17.24
CA ASN A 89 13.56 -22.86 18.12
C ASN A 89 14.02 -24.24 17.64
N ALA A 90 14.04 -24.47 16.33
CA ALA A 90 14.57 -25.69 15.73
C ALA A 90 16.08 -25.82 15.98
N GLY A 91 16.84 -24.73 15.78
CA GLY A 91 18.27 -24.68 16.07
C GLY A 91 18.60 -25.00 17.53
N ARG A 92 17.89 -24.38 18.49
CA ARG A 92 18.07 -24.64 19.93
C ARG A 92 17.81 -26.09 20.34
N ARG A 93 16.89 -26.78 19.67
CA ARG A 93 16.58 -28.21 19.92
C ARG A 93 17.69 -29.14 19.43
N LEU A 94 18.41 -28.79 18.36
CA LEU A 94 19.47 -29.62 17.79
C LEU A 94 20.81 -29.48 18.51
N THR A 95 21.03 -28.35 19.21
CA THR A 95 22.24 -28.07 19.97
C THR A 95 22.17 -28.47 21.46
N ARG A 96 21.10 -29.15 21.89
CA ARG A 96 20.88 -29.61 23.28
C ARG A 96 20.91 -31.12 23.34
#